data_AF-A0A849PZB9-F1
#
_entry.id   AF-A0A849PZB9-F1
#
_cell.length_a   1.000
_cell.length_b   1.000
_cell.length_c   1.000
_cell.angle_alpha   90.00
_cell.angle_beta   90.00
_cell.angle_gamma   90.00
#
_symmetry.space_group_name_H-M   'P 1'
#
loop_
_entity.id
_entity.type
_entity.pdbx_description
1 polymer ?
#
loop_
_entity_poly.entity_id
_entity_poly.type
_entity_poly.pdbx_seq_one_letter_code
_entity_poly.pdbx_strand_id
1 'polypeptide(L)'
;MESVNISQTRTIVPRLHYSNSLLAKIIDVLKHKKSKAKKSNQILLTEYEDQDPTCTKAIDLERTVSFSIEILYYIQKRIDGVSRIDEIPKLFPSLVPMIRTISAQLVDIHPESSQHLSELSVHLGSIVLDSATITTAQFDFSQSNVESSLMLDEVKLMVDSKINKQYPHLDFF
;
A
#
# COMPACT_ATOMS: atom_id res chain seq x y z
N MET A 1 -21.41 -27.29 14.33
CA MET A 1 -20.99 -26.55 13.12
C MET A 1 -21.43 -25.07 13.18
N GLU A 2 -22.63 -24.75 13.66
CA GLU A 2 -23.11 -23.36 13.83
C GLU A 2 -22.30 -22.49 14.82
N SER A 3 -21.85 -23.05 15.95
CA SER A 3 -21.10 -22.28 16.97
C SER A 3 -19.73 -21.76 16.48
N VAL A 4 -19.11 -22.48 15.53
CA VAL A 4 -17.82 -22.10 14.92
C VAL A 4 -18.02 -20.92 13.97
N ASN A 5 -19.06 -20.94 13.14
CA ASN A 5 -19.39 -19.84 12.22
C ASN A 5 -19.75 -18.54 12.96
N ILE A 6 -20.46 -18.62 14.09
CA ILE A 6 -20.80 -17.43 14.90
C ILE A 6 -19.54 -16.84 15.56
N SER A 7 -18.64 -17.69 16.06
CA SER A 7 -17.38 -17.25 16.67
C SER A 7 -16.42 -16.63 15.65
N GLN A 8 -16.23 -17.27 14.49
CA GLN A 8 -15.36 -16.77 13.42
C GLN A 8 -15.88 -15.46 12.79
N THR A 9 -17.20 -15.32 12.64
CA THR A 9 -17.80 -14.05 12.16
C THR A 9 -17.56 -12.91 13.15
N ARG A 10 -17.64 -13.19 14.46
CA ARG A 10 -17.40 -12.19 15.53
C ARG A 10 -15.95 -11.70 15.59
N THR A 11 -14.98 -12.47 15.10
CA THR A 11 -13.55 -12.08 15.13
C THR A 11 -13.08 -11.32 13.89
N ILE A 12 -13.84 -11.30 12.79
CA ILE A 12 -13.44 -10.58 11.57
C ILE A 12 -13.47 -9.07 11.78
N VAL A 13 -14.53 -8.52 12.38
CA VAL A 13 -14.69 -7.07 12.56
C VAL A 13 -13.55 -6.46 13.41
N PRO A 14 -13.19 -6.99 14.60
CA PRO A 14 -12.05 -6.47 15.35
C PRO A 14 -10.72 -6.54 14.58
N ARG A 15 -10.53 -7.59 13.79
CA ARG A 15 -9.33 -7.77 12.97
C ARG A 15 -9.26 -6.76 11.81
N LEU A 16 -10.38 -6.43 11.17
CA LEU A 16 -10.46 -5.36 10.18
C LEU A 16 -10.16 -3.99 10.80
N HIS A 17 -10.72 -3.71 11.99
CA HIS A 17 -10.45 -2.47 12.71
C HIS A 17 -8.95 -2.33 13.04
N TYR A 18 -8.31 -3.42 13.48
CA TYR A 18 -6.88 -3.46 13.69
C TYR A 18 -6.10 -3.16 12.39
N SER A 19 -6.44 -3.84 11.29
CA SER A 19 -5.84 -3.60 9.97
C SER A 19 -5.90 -2.13 9.56
N ASN A 20 -7.05 -1.50 9.69
CA ASN A 20 -7.24 -0.09 9.35
C ASN A 20 -6.43 0.84 10.26
N SER A 21 -6.39 0.54 11.55
CA SER A 21 -5.61 1.31 12.53
C SER A 21 -4.11 1.23 12.24
N LEU A 22 -3.60 0.04 11.89
CA LEU A 22 -2.20 -0.16 11.52
C LEU A 22 -1.86 0.55 10.21
N LEU A 23 -2.72 0.42 9.20
CA LEU A 23 -2.58 1.08 7.91
C LEU A 23 -2.55 2.61 8.02
N ALA A 24 -3.45 3.19 8.83
CA ALA A 24 -3.49 4.63 9.07
C ALA A 24 -2.18 5.15 9.69
N LYS A 25 -1.64 4.45 10.69
CA LYS A 25 -0.35 4.79 11.32
C LYS A 25 0.80 4.78 10.29
N ILE A 26 0.86 3.75 9.45
CA ILE A 26 1.88 3.65 8.40
C ILE A 26 1.77 4.81 7.41
N ILE A 27 0.55 5.12 6.94
CA ILE A 27 0.30 6.24 6.02
C ILE A 27 0.79 7.56 6.63
N ASP A 28 0.50 7.82 7.90
CA ASP A 28 0.91 9.06 8.56
C ASP A 28 2.43 9.18 8.69
N VAL A 29 3.13 8.09 9.02
CA VAL A 29 4.60 8.06 9.04
C VAL A 29 5.18 8.34 7.64
N LEU A 30 4.64 7.69 6.61
CA LEU A 30 5.11 7.89 5.24
C LEU A 30 4.84 9.31 4.73
N LYS A 31 3.72 9.94 5.10
CA LYS A 31 3.46 11.36 4.79
C LYS A 31 4.50 12.28 5.40
N HIS A 32 4.87 12.06 6.67
CA HIS A 32 5.93 12.83 7.30
C HIS A 32 7.26 12.65 6.55
N LYS A 33 7.58 11.42 6.15
CA LYS A 33 8.79 11.11 5.37
C LYS A 33 8.77 11.77 3.98
N LYS A 34 7.64 11.73 3.27
CA LYS A 34 7.45 12.43 1.98
C LYS A 34 7.63 13.93 2.12
N SER A 35 7.03 14.54 3.14
CA SER A 35 7.16 15.98 3.41
C SER A 35 8.62 16.38 3.65
N LYS A 36 9.36 15.57 4.43
CA LYS A 36 10.79 15.77 4.66
C LYS A 36 11.61 15.62 3.36
N ALA A 37 11.35 14.57 2.58
CA ALA A 37 12.02 14.32 1.31
C ALA A 37 11.80 15.49 0.33
N LYS A 38 10.55 15.93 0.15
CA LYS A 38 10.21 17.07 -0.71
C LYS A 38 10.93 18.36 -0.31
N LYS A 39 10.98 18.68 0.98
CA LYS A 39 11.71 19.87 1.46
C LYS A 39 13.22 19.75 1.20
N SER A 40 13.79 18.56 1.42
CA SER A 40 15.21 18.31 1.14
C SER A 40 15.52 18.46 -0.35
N ASN A 41 14.66 17.92 -1.22
CA ASN A 41 14.83 17.97 -2.67
C ASN A 41 14.79 19.41 -3.21
N GLN A 42 13.94 20.27 -2.65
CA GLN A 42 13.91 21.70 -3.01
C GLN A 42 15.22 22.42 -2.68
N ILE A 43 15.87 22.07 -1.57
CA ILE A 43 17.18 22.63 -1.18
C ILE A 43 18.26 22.13 -2.14
N LEU A 44 18.30 20.81 -2.39
CA LEU A 44 19.29 20.19 -3.28
C LEU A 44 19.27 20.79 -4.69
N LEU A 45 18.07 21.06 -5.25
CA LEU A 45 17.94 21.69 -6.56
C LEU A 45 18.44 23.15 -6.61
N THR A 46 18.61 23.79 -5.46
CA THR A 46 19.21 25.14 -5.38
C THR A 46 20.74 25.08 -5.29
N GLU A 47 21.28 23.96 -4.79
CA GLU A 47 22.69 23.79 -4.45
C GLU A 47 23.49 23.00 -5.50
N TYR A 48 22.83 22.21 -6.35
CA TYR A 48 23.44 21.31 -7.32
C TYR A 48 22.87 21.52 -8.73
N GLU A 49 23.66 21.23 -9.77
CA GLU A 49 23.18 21.20 -11.15
C GLU A 49 22.18 20.06 -11.36
N ASP A 50 21.23 20.25 -12.29
CA ASP A 50 20.07 19.40 -12.60
C ASP A 50 20.38 17.94 -13.02
N GLN A 51 21.63 17.46 -12.93
CA GLN A 51 21.99 16.07 -13.23
C GLN A 51 22.91 15.41 -12.20
N ASP A 52 23.02 15.96 -10.99
CA ASP A 52 23.76 15.29 -9.92
C ASP A 52 23.07 13.97 -9.51
N PRO A 53 23.80 12.83 -9.48
CA PRO A 53 23.24 11.53 -9.06
C PRO A 53 22.59 11.53 -7.67
N THR A 54 22.97 12.48 -6.80
CA THR A 54 22.39 12.71 -5.48
C THR A 54 20.97 13.26 -5.60
N CYS A 55 20.71 14.18 -6.53
CA CYS A 55 19.38 14.72 -6.82
C CYS A 55 18.45 13.60 -7.35
N THR A 56 18.95 12.76 -8.26
CA THR A 56 18.17 11.63 -8.79
C THR A 56 17.75 10.65 -7.69
N LYS A 57 18.69 10.23 -6.83
CA LYS A 57 18.39 9.33 -5.70
C LYS A 57 17.41 9.94 -4.69
N ALA A 58 17.53 11.24 -4.41
CA ALA A 58 16.66 11.92 -3.47
C ALA A 58 15.22 12.04 -4.00
N ILE A 59 15.07 12.15 -5.33
CA ILE A 59 13.75 12.17 -5.97
C ILE A 59 13.18 10.77 -6.14
N ASP A 60 14.00 9.76 -6.40
CA ASP A 60 13.56 8.35 -6.37
C ASP A 60 12.99 7.96 -5.01
N LEU A 61 13.57 8.48 -3.92
CA LEU A 61 13.02 8.32 -2.59
C LEU A 61 11.63 8.97 -2.47
N GLU A 62 11.47 10.22 -2.92
CA GLU A 62 10.15 10.90 -2.89
C GLU A 62 9.11 10.19 -3.77
N ARG A 63 9.52 9.71 -4.94
CA ARG A 63 8.72 8.92 -5.89
C ARG A 63 8.24 7.63 -5.22
N THR A 64 9.15 6.85 -4.66
CA THR A 64 8.83 5.57 -4.01
C THR A 64 7.90 5.75 -2.80
N VAL A 65 8.17 6.75 -1.96
CA VAL A 65 7.29 7.07 -0.80
C VAL A 65 5.93 7.57 -1.28
N SER A 66 5.87 8.38 -2.35
CA SER A 66 4.60 8.85 -2.93
C SER A 66 3.77 7.71 -3.50
N PHE A 67 4.39 6.81 -4.26
CA PHE A 67 3.77 5.59 -4.77
C PHE A 67 3.19 4.73 -3.66
N SER A 68 3.99 4.49 -2.61
CA SER A 68 3.55 3.74 -1.43
C SER A 68 2.31 4.35 -0.79
N ILE A 69 2.29 5.67 -0.56
CA ILE A 69 1.15 6.37 0.06
C ILE A 69 -0.13 6.22 -0.78
N GLU A 70 -0.06 6.39 -2.09
CA GLU A 70 -1.24 6.31 -2.98
C GLU A 70 -1.84 4.89 -2.99
N ILE A 71 -0.99 3.85 -3.04
CA ILE A 71 -1.44 2.46 -2.94
C ILE A 71 -2.06 2.15 -1.58
N LEU A 72 -1.43 2.60 -0.49
CA LEU A 72 -1.95 2.37 0.85
C LEU A 72 -3.29 3.10 1.08
N TYR A 73 -3.48 4.27 0.49
CA TYR A 73 -4.78 4.94 0.49
C TYR A 73 -5.85 4.21 -0.30
N TYR A 74 -5.49 3.66 -1.47
CA TYR A 74 -6.40 2.81 -2.23
C TYR A 74 -6.83 1.59 -1.39
N ILE A 75 -5.88 0.90 -0.77
CA ILE A 75 -6.15 -0.24 0.12
C ILE A 75 -7.06 0.17 1.27
N GLN A 76 -6.76 1.29 1.95
CA GLN A 76 -7.55 1.77 3.09
C GLN A 76 -9.01 2.00 2.70
N LYS A 77 -9.24 2.70 1.57
CA LYS A 77 -10.59 2.93 1.05
C LYS A 77 -11.33 1.62 0.72
N ARG A 78 -10.62 0.61 0.23
CA ARG A 78 -11.20 -0.71 -0.08
C ARG A 78 -11.59 -1.46 1.20
N ILE A 79 -10.78 -1.38 2.26
CA ILE A 79 -11.09 -1.97 3.55
C ILE A 79 -12.29 -1.24 4.19
N ASP A 80 -12.28 0.09 4.22
CA ASP A 80 -13.36 0.92 4.77
C ASP A 80 -14.69 0.76 4.03
N GLY A 81 -14.63 0.45 2.73
CA GLY A 81 -15.81 0.25 1.89
C GLY A 81 -16.52 -1.10 2.08
N VAL A 82 -15.93 -2.04 2.83
CA VAL A 82 -16.56 -3.35 3.09
C VAL A 82 -17.68 -3.18 4.11
N SER A 83 -18.90 -3.52 3.68
CA SER A 83 -20.07 -3.53 4.56
C SER A 83 -20.54 -4.94 4.90
N ARG A 84 -20.19 -5.93 4.06
CA ARG A 84 -20.63 -7.31 4.19
C ARG A 84 -19.45 -8.29 4.10
N ILE A 85 -19.55 -9.36 4.89
CA ILE A 85 -18.51 -10.40 4.95
C ILE A 85 -18.28 -11.11 3.60
N ASP A 86 -19.28 -11.21 2.74
CA ASP A 86 -19.19 -11.84 1.41
C ASP A 86 -18.55 -10.95 0.33
N GLU A 87 -18.25 -9.69 0.66
CA GLU A 87 -17.45 -8.80 -0.20
C GLU A 87 -15.94 -9.03 0.02
N ILE A 88 -15.53 -9.47 1.21
CA ILE A 88 -14.12 -9.65 1.58
C ILE A 88 -13.41 -10.62 0.63
N PRO A 89 -13.92 -11.84 0.36
CA PRO A 89 -13.25 -12.79 -0.53
C PRO A 89 -13.16 -12.31 -1.99
N LYS A 90 -13.91 -11.27 -2.37
CA LYS A 90 -13.86 -10.69 -3.72
C LYS A 90 -12.88 -9.52 -3.81
N LEU A 91 -12.80 -8.71 -2.76
CA LEU A 91 -12.05 -7.46 -2.78
C LEU A 91 -10.62 -7.61 -2.24
N PHE A 92 -10.45 -8.34 -1.15
CA PHE A 92 -9.19 -8.36 -0.41
C PHE A 92 -8.09 -9.22 -1.03
N PRO A 93 -8.36 -10.30 -1.79
CA PRO A 93 -7.30 -11.08 -2.41
C PRO A 93 -6.31 -10.26 -3.24
N SER A 94 -6.76 -9.22 -3.96
CA SER A 94 -5.87 -8.34 -4.73
C SER A 94 -5.15 -7.30 -3.87
N LEU A 95 -5.67 -6.94 -2.69
CA LEU A 95 -5.00 -6.00 -1.78
C LEU A 95 -3.74 -6.60 -1.13
N VAL A 96 -3.78 -7.89 -0.83
CA VAL A 96 -2.66 -8.60 -0.16
C VAL A 96 -1.35 -8.51 -0.96
N PRO A 97 -1.29 -8.87 -2.26
CA PRO A 97 -0.07 -8.70 -3.05
C PRO A 97 0.34 -7.23 -3.21
N MET A 98 -0.60 -6.28 -3.31
CA MET A 98 -0.25 -4.84 -3.32
C MET A 98 0.52 -4.45 -2.05
N ILE A 99 0.04 -4.86 -0.86
CA ILE A 99 0.71 -4.60 0.42
C ILE A 99 2.11 -5.23 0.45
N ARG A 100 2.26 -6.45 -0.06
CA ARG A 100 3.58 -7.11 -0.12
C ARG A 100 4.56 -6.35 -1.02
N THR A 101 4.10 -5.86 -2.16
CA THR A 101 4.92 -5.02 -3.05
C THR A 101 5.39 -3.76 -2.33
N ILE A 102 4.50 -3.04 -1.65
CA ILE A 102 4.88 -1.84 -0.89
C ILE A 102 5.81 -2.18 0.28
N SER A 103 5.54 -3.27 1.00
CA SER A 103 6.41 -3.75 2.08
C SER A 103 7.84 -3.97 1.58
N ALA A 104 8.00 -4.65 0.43
CA ALA A 104 9.31 -4.91 -0.16
C ALA A 104 10.03 -3.61 -0.57
N GLN A 105 9.34 -2.66 -1.19
CA GLN A 105 9.91 -1.37 -1.58
C GLN A 105 10.36 -0.51 -0.39
N LEU A 106 9.71 -0.67 0.76
CA LEU A 106 10.00 0.12 1.95
C LEU A 106 11.10 -0.47 2.83
N VAL A 107 11.64 -1.66 2.52
CA VAL A 107 12.60 -2.34 3.40
C VAL A 107 13.85 -1.49 3.66
N ASP A 108 14.39 -0.84 2.62
CA ASP A 108 15.59 0.01 2.71
C ASP A 108 15.25 1.47 3.05
N ILE A 109 13.99 1.87 2.88
CA ILE A 109 13.52 3.24 3.06
C ILE A 109 13.08 3.48 4.50
N HIS A 110 12.30 2.54 5.05
CA HIS A 110 11.77 2.59 6.40
C HIS A 110 11.37 1.17 6.88
N PRO A 111 12.32 0.41 7.46
CA PRO A 111 12.14 -1.00 7.82
C PRO A 111 10.94 -1.28 8.72
N GLU A 112 10.64 -0.37 9.66
CA GLU A 112 9.51 -0.53 10.60
C GLU A 112 8.16 -0.53 9.85
N SER A 113 7.95 0.38 8.91
CA SER A 113 6.74 0.35 8.08
C SER A 113 6.70 -0.88 7.17
N SER A 114 7.85 -1.31 6.65
CA SER A 114 7.94 -2.57 5.89
C SER A 114 7.48 -3.76 6.73
N GLN A 115 7.95 -3.88 7.97
CA GLN A 115 7.56 -4.94 8.90
C GLN A 115 6.07 -4.90 9.22
N HIS A 116 5.52 -3.73 9.54
CA HIS A 116 4.10 -3.58 9.82
C HIS A 116 3.22 -3.90 8.59
N LEU A 117 3.67 -3.58 7.37
CA LEU A 117 2.97 -3.97 6.14
C LEU A 117 3.03 -5.48 5.89
N SER A 118 4.16 -6.12 6.20
CA SER A 118 4.28 -7.57 6.13
C SER A 118 3.28 -8.25 7.08
N GLU A 119 3.20 -7.78 8.33
CA GLU A 119 2.19 -8.21 9.31
C GLU A 119 0.76 -8.00 8.78
N LEU A 120 0.47 -6.79 8.28
CA LEU A 120 -0.83 -6.46 7.71
C LEU A 120 -1.22 -7.40 6.55
N SER A 121 -0.26 -7.75 5.69
CA SER A 121 -0.52 -8.66 4.56
C SER A 121 -0.92 -10.06 5.02
N VAL A 122 -0.28 -10.58 6.07
CA VAL A 122 -0.60 -11.88 6.66
C VAL A 122 -1.97 -11.82 7.33
N HIS A 123 -2.22 -10.76 8.08
CA HIS A 123 -3.47 -10.57 8.81
C HIS A 123 -4.68 -10.45 7.87
N LEU A 124 -4.58 -9.65 6.81
CA LEU A 124 -5.63 -9.57 5.78
C LEU A 124 -5.80 -10.89 5.02
N GLY A 125 -4.70 -11.61 4.75
CA GLY A 125 -4.76 -12.95 4.17
C GLY A 125 -5.57 -13.93 5.03
N SER A 126 -5.39 -13.91 6.35
CA SER A 126 -6.19 -14.71 7.28
C SER A 126 -7.67 -14.31 7.26
N ILE A 127 -7.99 -13.01 7.21
CA ILE A 127 -9.37 -12.53 7.11
C ILE A 127 -10.02 -13.00 5.80
N VAL A 128 -9.30 -13.01 4.69
CA VAL A 128 -9.77 -13.56 3.40
C VAL A 128 -10.14 -15.03 3.53
N LEU A 129 -9.27 -15.85 4.12
CA LEU A 129 -9.52 -17.29 4.26
C LEU A 129 -10.71 -17.58 5.18
N ASP A 130 -10.82 -16.87 6.31
CA ASP A 130 -11.92 -17.06 7.25
C ASP A 130 -13.25 -16.61 6.62
N SER A 131 -13.27 -15.45 5.96
CA SER A 131 -14.48 -14.96 5.29
C SER A 131 -14.91 -15.88 4.14
N ALA A 132 -13.97 -16.41 3.36
CA ALA A 132 -14.26 -17.38 2.31
C ALA A 132 -14.86 -18.67 2.88
N THR A 133 -14.32 -19.16 3.99
CA THR A 133 -14.84 -20.34 4.69
C THR A 133 -16.27 -20.11 5.19
N ILE A 134 -16.53 -18.98 5.85
CA ILE A 134 -17.86 -18.64 6.38
C ILE A 134 -18.90 -18.49 5.27
N THR A 135 -18.50 -17.87 4.15
CA THR A 135 -19.40 -17.53 3.04
C THR A 135 -19.44 -18.59 1.95
N THR A 136 -18.67 -19.68 2.11
CA THR A 136 -18.45 -20.72 1.09
C THR A 136 -17.99 -20.15 -0.27
N ALA A 137 -17.33 -18.99 -0.24
CA ALA A 137 -16.86 -18.31 -1.44
C ALA A 137 -15.55 -18.92 -1.95
N GLN A 138 -15.39 -18.91 -3.27
CA GLN A 138 -14.13 -19.20 -3.93
C GLN A 138 -13.56 -17.90 -4.51
N PHE A 139 -12.24 -17.83 -4.61
CA PHE A 139 -11.54 -16.71 -5.21
C PHE A 139 -10.30 -17.20 -5.95
N ASP A 140 -9.95 -16.50 -7.02
CA ASP A 140 -8.82 -16.84 -7.87
C ASP A 140 -7.63 -15.93 -7.56
N PHE A 141 -6.58 -16.52 -6.98
CA PHE A 141 -5.34 -15.81 -6.69
C PHE A 141 -4.62 -15.33 -7.96
N SER A 142 -4.74 -16.05 -9.07
CA SER A 142 -4.12 -15.66 -10.34
C SER A 142 -4.74 -14.38 -10.86
N GLN A 143 -6.07 -14.33 -10.90
CA GLN A 143 -6.82 -13.13 -11.26
C GLN A 143 -6.52 -11.97 -10.29
N SER A 144 -6.48 -12.25 -8.99
CA SER A 144 -6.18 -11.23 -7.96
C SER A 144 -4.79 -10.63 -8.10
N ASN A 145 -3.81 -11.44 -8.52
CA ASN A 145 -2.45 -10.96 -8.81
C ASN A 145 -2.42 -10.05 -10.05
N VAL A 146 -3.17 -10.39 -11.10
CA VAL A 146 -3.30 -9.54 -12.29
C VAL A 146 -3.93 -8.20 -11.93
N GLU A 147 -5.02 -8.19 -11.17
CA GLU A 147 -5.67 -6.95 -10.70
C GLU A 147 -4.74 -6.09 -9.84
N SER A 148 -3.96 -6.73 -8.97
CA SER A 148 -2.92 -6.06 -8.18
C SER A 148 -1.89 -5.39 -9.07
N SER A 149 -1.34 -6.11 -10.05
CA SER A 149 -0.33 -5.58 -10.97
C SER A 149 -0.86 -4.40 -11.77
N LEU A 150 -2.07 -4.50 -12.33
CA LEU A 150 -2.68 -3.41 -13.09
C LEU A 150 -2.85 -2.14 -12.25
N MET A 151 -3.33 -2.28 -11.01
CA MET A 151 -3.49 -1.15 -10.10
C MET A 151 -2.13 -0.53 -9.71
N LEU A 152 -1.12 -1.36 -9.45
CA LEU A 152 0.24 -0.90 -9.15
C LEU A 152 0.82 -0.11 -10.33
N ASP A 153 0.65 -0.59 -11.56
CA ASP A 153 1.13 0.08 -12.77
C ASP A 153 0.41 1.42 -13.00
N GLU A 154 -0.91 1.46 -12.83
CA GLU A 154 -1.69 2.69 -12.97
C GLU A 154 -1.23 3.77 -11.98
N VAL A 155 -1.06 3.41 -10.71
CA VAL A 155 -0.62 4.36 -9.68
C VAL A 155 0.83 4.78 -9.90
N LYS A 156 1.69 3.88 -10.38
CA LYS A 156 3.08 4.22 -10.74
C LYS A 156 3.09 5.30 -11.82
N LEU A 157 2.35 5.13 -12.92
CA LEU A 157 2.25 6.12 -13.99
C LEU A 157 1.71 7.47 -13.48
N MET A 158 0.71 7.44 -12.59
CA MET A 158 0.17 8.65 -11.96
C MET A 158 1.24 9.39 -11.14
N VAL A 159 2.01 8.66 -10.33
CA VAL A 159 3.06 9.24 -9.48
C VAL A 159 4.21 9.75 -10.31
N ASP A 160 4.64 9.02 -11.33
CA ASP A 160 5.69 9.47 -12.26
C ASP A 160 5.28 10.77 -12.97
N SER A 161 4.02 10.85 -13.43
CA SER A 161 3.47 12.09 -14.00
C SER A 161 3.49 13.26 -13.00
N LYS A 162 3.16 13.02 -11.72
CA LYS A 162 3.21 14.04 -10.66
C LYS A 162 4.64 14.51 -10.38
N ILE A 163 5.58 13.57 -10.29
CA ILE A 163 7.00 13.85 -10.01
C ILE A 163 7.64 14.63 -11.17
N ASN A 164 7.41 14.21 -12.42
CA ASN A 164 7.95 14.90 -13.59
C ASN A 164 7.43 16.34 -13.72
N LYS A 165 6.16 16.58 -13.34
CA LYS A 165 5.61 17.96 -13.26
C LYS A 165 6.22 18.77 -12.13
N GLN A 166 6.55 18.13 -11.01
CA GLN A 166 7.17 18.78 -9.86
C GLN A 166 8.64 19.13 -10.12
N TYR A 167 9.33 18.34 -10.94
CA TYR A 167 10.75 18.50 -11.27
C TYR A 167 10.98 18.44 -12.79
N PRO A 168 10.55 19.47 -13.55
CA PRO A 168 10.54 19.43 -15.02
C PRO A 168 11.93 19.52 -15.67
N HIS A 169 12.95 19.93 -14.92
CA HIS A 169 14.32 20.12 -15.41
C HIS A 169 15.19 18.87 -15.30
N LEU A 170 14.68 17.83 -14.63
CA LEU A 170 15.38 16.57 -14.45
C LEU A 170 14.88 15.57 -15.48
N ASP A 171 15.80 15.02 -16.27
CA ASP A 171 15.49 13.91 -17.16
C ASP A 171 15.58 12.61 -16.36
N PHE A 172 14.45 11.91 -16.22
CA PHE A 172 14.35 10.63 -15.51
C PHE A 172 14.35 9.43 -16.46
N PHE A 173 14.66 9.65 -17.75
CA PHE A 173 14.60 8.66 -18.83
C PHE A 173 15.97 8.11 -19.25
#